data_AF-A0A2G5SND1-F1
#
_entry.id   AF-A0A2G5SND1-F1
#
_cell.length_a   1.000
_cell.length_b   1.000
_cell.length_c   1.000
_cell.angle_alpha   90.00
_cell.angle_beta   90.00
_cell.angle_gamma   90.00
#
_symmetry.space_group_name_H-M   'P 1'
#
loop_
_entity.id
_entity.type
_entity.pdbx_description
1 polymer ?
#
loop_
_entity_poly.entity_id
_entity_poly.type
_entity_poly.pdbx_seq_one_letter_code
_entity_poly.pdbx_strand_id
1 'polypeptide(L)'
;MVNETIRPENSFSDLRKSIVENSSLSDILRLSSYSAESKRFVKENIRPLGGINIQFYNTVYLRFNGTDREEYSECDTQEAHQYGFELMKPDYANVHVETTDGNHDYELRRELENKTGIEYRRHLMHIMDTFNKAEIESMDIGVFENLYPARVIQRTFEGLKIGTVRLTGIDYFRNADFAKAIIEICRSAKNLILPPLNPEFPTSLLTYKREYVRWGNSVFKNDFIELSHLVFLDCRGLKIHAYHEPSSTRCMNLFLKIWKAGAIRRLEYFCLVVTGTVDIKAVLEYLEHTKQPHELCRTFKVFGDDGEVTDTDVHGGYDVKARDGLVATILVTEIGITPNGPFYDWHIEMFVHPIAIELEVDGFAGLTLEETR
;
A
#
# COMPACT_ATOMS: atom_id res chain seq x y z
N MET A 1 49.93 -28.34 21.28
CA MET A 1 49.86 -27.51 20.07
C MET A 1 49.09 -28.30 19.03
N VAL A 2 47.80 -28.02 18.89
CA VAL A 2 46.95 -28.64 17.86
C VAL A 2 47.16 -27.81 16.60
N ASN A 3 47.83 -28.39 15.60
CA ASN A 3 47.91 -27.84 14.26
C ASN A 3 46.54 -28.03 13.60
N GLU A 4 45.65 -27.05 13.74
CA GLU A 4 44.50 -26.95 12.85
C GLU A 4 45.02 -26.67 11.45
N THR A 5 45.00 -27.72 10.65
CA THR A 5 45.37 -27.68 9.25
C THR A 5 44.21 -27.01 8.54
N ILE A 6 44.37 -25.73 8.18
CA ILE A 6 43.42 -25.00 7.34
C ILE A 6 43.28 -25.79 6.03
N ARG A 7 42.12 -26.41 5.80
CA ARG A 7 41.84 -27.15 4.57
C ARG A 7 41.86 -26.16 3.39
N PRO A 8 42.68 -26.37 2.35
CA PRO A 8 42.79 -25.46 1.20
C PRO A 8 41.62 -25.59 0.21
N GLU A 9 40.46 -26.08 0.64
CA GLU A 9 39.31 -26.39 -0.20
C GLU A 9 38.13 -25.41 -0.06
N ASN A 10 38.32 -24.26 0.60
CA ASN A 10 37.41 -23.15 0.33
C ASN A 10 37.72 -22.67 -1.08
N SER A 11 36.95 -23.13 -2.05
CA SER A 11 37.11 -22.71 -3.43
C SER A 11 37.03 -21.18 -3.48
N PHE A 12 37.77 -20.56 -4.38
CA PHE A 12 37.70 -19.10 -4.55
C PHE A 12 36.26 -18.59 -4.76
N SER A 13 35.38 -19.47 -5.25
CA SER A 13 33.93 -19.24 -5.33
C SER A 13 33.27 -19.12 -3.95
N ASP A 14 33.59 -20.00 -3.01
CA ASP A 14 33.02 -19.97 -1.65
C ASP A 14 33.46 -18.74 -0.88
N LEU A 15 34.72 -18.31 -1.04
CA LEU A 15 35.21 -17.07 -0.47
C LEU A 15 34.47 -15.85 -1.03
N ARG A 16 34.29 -15.78 -2.35
CA ARG A 16 33.57 -14.67 -2.99
C ARG A 16 32.08 -14.63 -2.60
N LYS A 17 31.45 -15.80 -2.49
CA LYS A 17 30.07 -15.92 -2.01
C LYS A 17 29.97 -15.42 -0.57
N SER A 18 30.89 -15.86 0.30
CA SER A 18 30.98 -15.39 1.67
C SER A 18 31.18 -13.87 1.74
N ILE A 19 31.98 -13.26 0.85
CA ILE A 19 32.12 -11.80 0.79
C ILE A 19 30.78 -11.14 0.51
N VAL A 20 30.01 -11.58 -0.49
CA VAL A 20 28.70 -11.00 -0.81
C VAL A 20 27.70 -11.20 0.33
N GLU A 21 27.65 -12.39 0.92
CA GLU A 21 26.75 -12.70 2.04
C GLU A 21 27.09 -11.90 3.31
N ASN A 22 28.33 -11.46 3.45
CA ASN A 22 28.80 -10.67 4.58
C ASN A 22 28.94 -9.16 4.28
N SER A 23 28.71 -8.74 3.03
CA SER A 23 28.85 -7.34 2.62
C SER A 23 27.62 -6.53 3.02
N SER A 24 27.84 -5.25 3.31
CA SER A 24 26.74 -4.30 3.46
C SER A 24 25.97 -4.16 2.14
N LEU A 25 24.71 -3.73 2.22
CA LEU A 25 23.91 -3.42 1.02
C LEU A 25 24.60 -2.36 0.13
N SER A 26 25.34 -1.43 0.74
CA SER A 26 26.07 -0.38 0.03
C SER A 26 27.22 -0.97 -0.78
N ASP A 27 27.96 -1.88 -0.17
CA ASP A 27 29.08 -2.57 -0.83
C ASP A 27 28.59 -3.50 -1.93
N ILE A 28 27.45 -4.15 -1.75
CA ILE A 28 26.78 -4.95 -2.78
C ILE A 28 26.38 -4.08 -3.98
N LEU A 29 25.79 -2.91 -3.74
CA LEU A 29 25.38 -1.99 -4.80
C LEU A 29 26.58 -1.38 -5.54
N ARG A 30 27.67 -1.07 -4.81
CA ARG A 30 28.95 -0.66 -5.41
C ARG A 30 29.58 -1.80 -6.20
N LEU A 31 29.57 -3.02 -5.66
CA LEU A 31 30.13 -4.19 -6.34
C LEU A 31 29.42 -4.44 -7.67
N SER A 32 28.08 -4.40 -7.65
CA SER A 32 27.24 -4.62 -8.83
C SER A 32 27.33 -3.49 -9.87
N SER A 33 27.91 -2.32 -9.55
CA SER A 33 28.07 -1.23 -10.52
C SER A 33 29.42 -1.27 -11.28
N TYR A 34 30.39 -2.08 -10.85
CA TYR A 34 31.72 -2.13 -11.48
C TYR A 34 31.72 -2.76 -12.88
N SER A 35 31.01 -3.89 -13.08
CA SER A 35 30.95 -4.58 -14.38
C SER A 35 29.71 -5.49 -14.48
N ALA A 36 29.40 -5.95 -15.70
CA ALA A 36 28.32 -6.89 -15.93
C ALA A 36 28.55 -8.24 -15.22
N GLU A 37 29.80 -8.69 -15.15
CA GLU A 37 30.22 -9.90 -14.44
C GLU A 37 30.04 -9.75 -12.94
N SER A 38 30.46 -8.61 -12.35
CA SER A 38 30.25 -8.34 -10.92
C SER A 38 28.76 -8.28 -10.57
N LYS A 39 27.95 -7.67 -11.44
CA LYS A 39 26.50 -7.63 -11.27
C LYS A 39 25.86 -9.02 -11.32
N ARG A 40 26.25 -9.83 -12.31
CA ARG A 40 25.80 -11.22 -12.43
C ARG A 40 26.21 -12.03 -11.20
N PHE A 41 27.44 -11.86 -10.75
CA PHE A 41 27.96 -12.52 -9.56
C PHE A 41 27.16 -12.16 -8.31
N VAL A 42 26.87 -10.86 -8.08
CA VAL A 42 26.02 -10.41 -6.98
C VAL A 42 24.64 -11.06 -7.06
N LYS A 43 23.98 -11.01 -8.22
CA LYS A 43 22.65 -11.62 -8.43
C LYS A 43 22.59 -13.11 -8.11
N GLU A 44 23.63 -13.86 -8.47
CA GLU A 44 23.70 -15.31 -8.25
C GLU A 44 23.97 -15.69 -6.79
N ASN A 45 24.48 -14.76 -5.97
CA ASN A 45 24.97 -15.06 -4.62
C ASN A 45 24.27 -14.25 -3.51
N ILE A 46 23.44 -13.28 -3.86
CA ILE A 46 22.71 -12.49 -2.89
C ILE A 46 21.47 -13.20 -2.38
N ARG A 47 21.15 -13.02 -1.09
CA ARG A 47 19.88 -13.48 -0.54
C ARG A 47 18.74 -12.67 -1.17
N PRO A 48 17.60 -13.30 -1.48
CA PRO A 48 16.41 -12.57 -1.89
C PRO A 48 16.04 -11.56 -0.81
N LEU A 49 15.85 -10.29 -1.20
CA LEU A 49 15.27 -9.31 -0.30
C LEU A 49 13.77 -9.55 -0.16
N GLY A 50 13.23 -9.34 1.04
CA GLY A 50 11.79 -9.37 1.28
C GLY A 50 11.06 -8.32 0.43
N GLY A 51 11.55 -7.08 0.43
CA GLY A 51 11.01 -6.01 -0.43
C GLY A 51 11.76 -4.70 -0.36
N ILE A 52 11.46 -3.80 -1.31
CA ILE A 52 11.90 -2.42 -1.44
C ILE A 52 10.72 -1.52 -1.06
N ASN A 53 10.89 -0.78 0.02
CA ASN A 53 9.97 0.27 0.43
C ASN A 53 10.63 1.62 0.18
N ILE A 54 9.91 2.54 -0.43
CA ILE A 54 10.44 3.88 -0.71
C ILE A 54 9.72 4.86 0.19
N GLN A 55 10.46 5.62 0.99
CA GLN A 55 9.87 6.72 1.74
C GLN A 55 10.31 8.03 1.13
N PHE A 56 9.35 8.75 0.57
CA PHE A 56 9.52 10.01 -0.11
C PHE A 56 9.08 11.13 0.83
N TYR A 57 10.06 11.65 1.59
CA TYR A 57 9.89 12.81 2.49
C TYR A 57 10.74 13.98 1.96
N ASN A 58 11.41 14.73 2.85
CA ASN A 58 12.45 15.70 2.48
C ASN A 58 13.66 15.03 1.80
N THR A 59 13.82 13.74 2.09
CA THR A 59 14.83 12.84 1.54
C THR A 59 14.10 11.60 1.03
N VAL A 60 14.63 10.99 -0.02
CA VAL A 60 14.13 9.70 -0.51
C VAL A 60 14.92 8.59 0.16
N TYR A 61 14.24 7.82 1.01
CA TYR A 61 14.79 6.66 1.69
C TYR A 61 14.39 5.39 0.97
N LEU A 62 15.35 4.51 0.73
CA LEU A 62 15.08 3.14 0.28
C LEU A 62 15.25 2.19 1.45
N ARG A 63 14.18 1.50 1.83
CA ARG A 63 14.17 0.49 2.88
C ARG A 63 14.04 -0.90 2.31
N PHE A 64 14.85 -1.83 2.80
CA PHE A 64 14.84 -3.22 2.38
C PHE A 64 14.33 -4.13 3.51
N ASN A 65 13.32 -4.97 3.23
CA ASN A 65 12.79 -5.93 4.21
C ASN A 65 13.62 -7.23 4.19
N GLY A 66 13.77 -7.89 5.35
CA GLY A 66 14.29 -9.26 5.43
C GLY A 66 15.81 -9.43 5.59
N THR A 67 16.52 -8.41 6.10
CA THR A 67 17.95 -8.52 6.43
C THR A 67 18.15 -8.57 7.95
N ASP A 68 18.61 -9.71 8.47
CA ASP A 68 18.82 -10.00 9.90
C ASP A 68 19.97 -9.21 10.57
N ARG A 69 20.58 -8.22 9.90
CA ARG A 69 21.86 -7.60 10.34
C ARG A 69 21.77 -6.11 10.57
N GLU A 70 21.67 -5.68 11.82
CA GLU A 70 21.69 -4.27 12.29
C GLU A 70 22.93 -3.48 11.83
N GLU A 71 23.03 -3.15 10.55
CA GLU A 71 23.96 -2.18 10.01
C GLU A 71 23.31 -0.80 9.98
N TYR A 72 23.61 -0.02 11.02
CA TYR A 72 23.28 1.39 11.13
C TYR A 72 24.00 2.18 10.02
N SER A 73 23.25 2.59 9.00
CA SER A 73 23.57 3.80 8.26
C SER A 73 23.05 4.96 9.11
N GLU A 74 23.93 5.76 9.71
CA GLU A 74 23.57 6.97 10.49
C GLU A 74 22.58 7.86 9.71
N CYS A 75 21.31 7.70 10.01
CA CYS A 75 20.31 8.76 9.95
C CYS A 75 19.53 8.64 11.24
N ASP A 76 19.87 9.52 12.18
CA ASP A 76 19.20 9.70 13.45
C ASP A 76 17.69 9.91 13.23
N THR A 77 16.86 8.96 13.65
CA THR A 77 15.71 9.20 14.53
C THR A 77 14.97 7.90 14.85
N GLN A 78 15.13 7.50 16.12
CA GLN A 78 14.31 6.63 16.98
C GLN A 78 13.40 5.54 16.37
N GLU A 79 13.79 4.30 16.69
CA GLU A 79 12.98 3.09 16.91
C GLU A 79 12.13 2.55 15.74
N ALA A 80 12.83 1.93 14.79
CA ALA A 80 12.48 0.63 14.22
C ALA A 80 13.72 0.06 13.52
N HIS A 81 13.95 -1.26 13.57
CA HIS A 81 15.05 -1.92 12.88
C HIS A 81 14.89 -1.74 11.35
N GLN A 82 15.57 -0.74 10.77
CA GLN A 82 15.38 -0.29 9.39
C GLN A 82 16.72 -0.01 8.71
N TYR A 83 16.90 -0.53 7.50
CA TYR A 83 17.99 -0.15 6.59
C TYR A 83 17.48 0.94 5.67
N GLY A 84 18.17 2.08 5.56
CA GLY A 84 17.78 3.18 4.70
C GLY A 84 18.96 3.64 3.84
N PHE A 85 18.74 3.84 2.54
CA PHE A 85 19.65 4.63 1.70
C PHE A 85 19.03 5.98 1.42
N GLU A 86 19.73 7.05 1.80
CA GLU A 86 19.41 8.41 1.34
C GLU A 86 19.87 8.56 -0.11
N LEU A 87 18.91 8.69 -1.03
CA LEU A 87 19.18 9.28 -2.33
C LEU A 87 19.31 10.79 -2.09
N MET A 88 20.56 11.29 -2.11
CA MET A 88 20.94 12.67 -1.76
C MET A 88 19.91 13.71 -2.21
N LYS A 89 19.65 14.70 -1.35
CA LYS A 89 18.90 15.91 -1.74
C LYS A 89 19.55 16.51 -2.99
N PRO A 90 18.77 16.91 -4.00
CA PRO A 90 19.29 17.75 -5.07
C PRO A 90 19.84 19.02 -4.41
N ASP A 91 21.13 19.27 -4.56
CA ASP A 91 21.81 20.41 -3.95
C ASP A 91 21.43 21.69 -4.70
N TYR A 92 20.21 22.17 -4.48
CA TYR A 92 19.72 23.43 -5.04
C TYR A 92 20.27 24.64 -4.28
N ALA A 93 20.87 24.45 -3.09
CA ALA A 93 21.32 25.51 -2.21
C ALA A 93 22.55 26.27 -2.75
N ASN A 94 23.32 25.66 -3.66
CA ASN A 94 24.53 26.25 -4.24
C ASN A 94 24.32 26.89 -5.63
N VAL A 95 23.08 26.93 -6.12
CA VAL A 95 22.75 27.53 -7.41
C VAL A 95 22.24 28.95 -7.20
N HIS A 96 23.16 29.88 -6.94
CA HIS A 96 22.90 31.31 -7.10
C HIS A 96 22.96 31.65 -8.59
N VAL A 97 21.79 31.80 -9.22
CA VAL A 97 21.69 32.32 -10.59
C VAL A 97 21.41 33.80 -10.52
N GLU A 98 22.46 34.62 -10.65
CA GLU A 98 22.27 36.02 -11.04
C GLU A 98 21.95 36.04 -12.53
N THR A 99 20.71 36.40 -12.91
CA THR A 99 20.38 36.66 -14.31
C THR A 99 20.02 38.13 -14.51
N THR A 100 20.61 38.71 -15.54
CA THR A 100 20.20 40.01 -16.11
C THR A 100 18.98 39.88 -17.04
N ASP A 101 18.56 38.65 -17.32
CA ASP A 101 17.57 38.28 -18.33
C ASP A 101 16.97 36.89 -17.99
N GLY A 102 15.77 36.89 -17.40
CA GLY A 102 15.14 35.73 -16.74
C GLY A 102 14.75 34.51 -17.59
N ASN A 103 15.25 34.36 -18.82
CA ASN A 103 14.97 33.19 -19.66
C ASN A 103 16.03 32.07 -19.53
N HIS A 104 17.30 32.39 -19.28
CA HIS A 104 18.36 31.38 -19.15
C HIS A 104 18.29 30.58 -17.84
N ASP A 105 17.80 31.18 -16.76
CA ASP A 105 17.60 30.51 -15.48
C ASP A 105 16.59 29.35 -15.59
N TYR A 106 15.50 29.57 -16.33
CA TYR A 106 14.47 28.56 -16.54
C TYR A 106 14.98 27.34 -17.32
N GLU A 107 15.78 27.55 -18.36
CA GLU A 107 16.33 26.47 -19.17
C GLU A 107 17.39 25.66 -18.41
N LEU A 108 18.29 26.32 -17.67
CA LEU A 108 19.31 25.67 -16.86
C LEU A 108 18.69 24.85 -15.73
N ARG A 109 17.71 25.43 -15.02
CA ARG A 109 16.94 24.75 -13.97
C ARG A 109 16.22 23.52 -14.53
N ARG A 110 15.57 23.67 -15.70
CA ARG A 110 14.91 22.55 -16.39
C ARG A 110 15.89 21.45 -16.80
N GLU A 111 17.10 21.79 -17.25
CA GLU A 111 18.12 20.81 -17.61
C GLU A 111 18.64 20.05 -16.37
N LEU A 112 18.87 20.75 -15.27
CA LEU A 112 19.27 20.17 -13.99
C LEU A 112 18.19 19.21 -13.46
N GLU A 113 16.94 19.65 -13.42
CA GLU A 113 15.79 18.80 -13.07
C GLU A 113 15.69 17.55 -13.95
N ASN A 114 15.90 17.72 -15.26
CA ASN A 114 15.88 16.61 -16.20
C ASN A 114 16.97 15.58 -15.90
N LYS A 115 18.20 16.03 -15.60
CA LYS A 115 19.34 15.16 -15.26
C LYS A 115 19.09 14.41 -13.95
N THR A 116 18.66 15.13 -12.92
CA THR A 116 18.37 14.57 -11.59
C THR A 116 17.33 13.44 -11.64
N GLY A 117 16.22 13.63 -12.36
CA GLY A 117 15.20 12.57 -12.49
C GLY A 117 15.71 11.31 -13.22
N ILE A 118 16.57 11.49 -14.23
CA ILE A 118 17.17 10.37 -14.96
C ILE A 118 18.16 9.59 -14.07
N GLU A 119 18.93 10.29 -13.25
CA GLU A 119 19.87 9.67 -12.31
C GLU A 119 19.16 8.88 -11.23
N TYR A 120 18.12 9.43 -10.59
CA TYR A 120 17.31 8.68 -9.62
C TYR A 120 16.69 7.44 -10.23
N ARG A 121 16.10 7.57 -11.42
CA ARG A 121 15.55 6.41 -12.15
C ARG A 121 16.61 5.35 -12.39
N ARG A 122 17.80 5.74 -12.86
CA ARG A 122 18.90 4.80 -13.13
C ARG A 122 19.32 4.07 -11.86
N HIS A 123 19.43 4.78 -10.74
CA HIS A 123 19.79 4.19 -9.45
C HIS A 123 18.71 3.21 -8.97
N LEU A 124 17.44 3.62 -9.03
CA LEU A 124 16.31 2.76 -8.66
C LEU A 124 16.24 1.50 -9.53
N MET A 125 16.38 1.64 -10.84
CA MET A 125 16.41 0.50 -11.76
C MET A 125 17.60 -0.41 -11.51
N HIS A 126 18.77 0.13 -11.17
CA HIS A 126 19.94 -0.67 -10.81
C HIS A 126 19.70 -1.47 -9.55
N ILE A 127 19.07 -0.88 -8.53
CA ILE A 127 18.70 -1.53 -7.28
C ILE A 127 17.69 -2.65 -7.56
N MET A 128 16.57 -2.33 -8.20
CA MET A 128 15.54 -3.31 -8.56
C MET A 128 16.13 -4.48 -9.35
N ASP A 129 16.97 -4.19 -10.33
CA ASP A 129 17.62 -5.23 -11.13
C ASP A 129 18.58 -6.06 -10.28
N THR A 130 19.43 -5.45 -9.46
CA THR A 130 20.41 -6.14 -8.59
C THR A 130 19.74 -7.14 -7.64
N PHE A 131 18.57 -6.79 -7.12
CA PHE A 131 17.80 -7.63 -6.19
C PHE A 131 16.68 -8.44 -6.86
N ASN A 132 16.65 -8.49 -8.20
CA ASN A 132 15.66 -9.21 -9.00
C ASN A 132 14.20 -8.86 -8.64
N LYS A 133 13.94 -7.57 -8.42
CA LYS A 133 12.63 -7.03 -8.07
C LYS A 133 11.91 -6.52 -9.32
N ALA A 134 10.70 -7.05 -9.55
CA ALA A 134 9.83 -6.65 -10.65
C ALA A 134 8.90 -5.47 -10.30
N GLU A 135 8.74 -5.18 -9.00
CA GLU A 135 7.91 -4.11 -8.47
C GLU A 135 8.50 -3.52 -7.19
N ILE A 136 8.05 -2.32 -6.85
CA ILE A 136 8.29 -1.69 -5.55
C ILE A 136 7.18 -2.15 -4.62
N GLU A 137 7.50 -2.77 -3.50
CA GLU A 137 6.53 -3.36 -2.58
C GLU A 137 5.67 -2.29 -1.92
N SER A 138 6.29 -1.24 -1.39
CA SER A 138 5.54 -0.09 -0.88
C SER A 138 6.23 1.25 -1.10
N MET A 139 5.43 2.31 -1.12
CA MET A 139 5.91 3.68 -1.21
C MET A 139 5.13 4.56 -0.24
N ASP A 140 5.81 5.08 0.77
CA ASP A 140 5.29 6.12 1.65
C ASP A 140 5.63 7.48 1.03
N ILE A 141 4.64 8.31 0.76
CA ILE A 141 4.82 9.67 0.28
C ILE A 141 4.35 10.59 1.39
N GLY A 142 5.26 11.30 2.05
CA GLY A 142 4.92 12.34 3.03
C GLY A 142 4.90 13.74 2.43
N VAL A 143 4.40 14.71 3.19
CA VAL A 143 4.39 16.15 2.87
C VAL A 143 5.57 16.81 3.63
N PHE A 144 6.36 17.77 3.11
CA PHE A 144 6.05 19.21 2.90
C PHE A 144 6.93 19.93 1.83
N GLU A 145 6.35 21.02 1.29
CA GLU A 145 6.86 22.09 0.41
C GLU A 145 7.69 21.72 -0.84
N ASN A 146 7.05 21.28 -1.94
CA ASN A 146 7.55 21.40 -3.33
C ASN A 146 9.05 21.07 -3.57
N LEU A 147 9.70 20.28 -2.71
CA LEU A 147 11.16 20.10 -2.72
C LEU A 147 11.63 19.44 -4.01
N TYR A 148 10.75 18.62 -4.60
CA TYR A 148 10.98 17.95 -5.87
C TYR A 148 9.99 18.46 -6.92
N PRO A 149 10.48 18.95 -8.06
CA PRO A 149 9.63 19.28 -9.19
C PRO A 149 8.84 18.05 -9.66
N ALA A 150 7.57 18.25 -9.99
CA ALA A 150 6.65 17.19 -10.42
C ALA A 150 7.22 16.30 -11.55
N ARG A 151 8.01 16.90 -12.46
CA ARG A 151 8.66 16.18 -13.57
C ARG A 151 9.74 15.20 -13.11
N VAL A 152 10.48 15.53 -12.04
CA VAL A 152 11.49 14.63 -11.45
C VAL A 152 10.79 13.39 -10.93
N ILE A 153 9.72 13.58 -10.14
CA ILE A 153 8.91 12.51 -9.58
C ILE A 153 8.32 11.64 -10.69
N GLN A 154 7.65 12.24 -11.68
CA GLN A 154 7.07 11.52 -12.81
C GLN A 154 8.11 10.65 -13.50
N ARG A 155 9.26 11.20 -13.89
CA ARG A 155 10.29 10.44 -14.60
C ARG A 155 10.93 9.33 -13.76
N THR A 156 11.16 9.58 -12.47
CA THR A 156 11.72 8.57 -11.58
C THR A 156 10.84 7.33 -11.52
N PHE A 157 9.51 7.51 -11.47
CA PHE A 157 8.56 6.41 -11.24
C PHE A 157 7.74 5.99 -12.47
N GLU A 158 7.91 6.64 -13.61
CA GLU A 158 7.17 6.36 -14.84
C GLU A 158 7.26 4.86 -15.22
N GLY A 159 6.10 4.21 -15.38
CA GLY A 159 6.00 2.81 -15.79
C GLY A 159 6.48 1.79 -14.76
N LEU A 160 6.86 2.20 -13.54
CA LEU A 160 7.17 1.26 -12.47
C LEU A 160 5.89 0.66 -11.90
N LYS A 161 5.95 -0.62 -11.53
CA LYS A 161 4.88 -1.28 -10.79
C LYS A 161 5.09 -1.02 -9.31
N ILE A 162 4.02 -0.62 -8.63
CA ILE A 162 4.04 -0.34 -7.20
C ILE A 162 2.96 -1.21 -6.54
N GLY A 163 3.30 -1.91 -5.48
CA GLY A 163 2.37 -2.69 -4.67
C GLY A 163 1.45 -1.74 -3.91
N THR A 164 1.97 -1.12 -2.86
CA THR A 164 1.21 -0.21 -2.00
C THR A 164 1.73 1.22 -2.07
N VAL A 165 0.85 2.21 -2.26
CA VAL A 165 1.20 3.62 -2.06
C VAL A 165 0.49 4.13 -0.82
N ARG A 166 1.24 4.70 0.14
CA ARG A 166 0.72 5.33 1.34
C ARG A 166 0.98 6.82 1.28
N LEU A 167 -0.07 7.61 1.38
CA LEU A 167 0.01 9.05 1.48
C LEU A 167 -0.07 9.44 2.97
N THR A 168 1.05 9.92 3.52
CA THR A 168 1.20 10.38 4.91
C THR A 168 1.24 11.92 5.02
N GLY A 169 0.08 12.59 4.90
CA GLY A 169 -0.01 14.05 5.02
C GLY A 169 -1.26 14.63 4.37
N ILE A 170 -1.50 15.94 4.52
CA ILE A 170 -2.78 16.55 4.09
C ILE A 170 -2.64 17.53 2.91
N ASP A 171 -1.46 18.08 2.60
CA ASP A 171 -1.32 19.19 1.63
C ASP A 171 -0.82 18.83 0.22
N TYR A 172 -1.01 17.59 -0.25
CA TYR A 172 -0.49 17.15 -1.57
C TYR A 172 -1.02 17.93 -2.77
N PHE A 173 -2.25 18.44 -2.68
CA PHE A 173 -3.03 18.84 -3.85
C PHE A 173 -3.09 20.36 -4.07
N ARG A 174 -2.39 21.14 -3.23
CA ARG A 174 -2.28 22.60 -3.41
C ARG A 174 -1.54 22.99 -4.69
N ASN A 175 -0.60 22.16 -5.16
CA ASN A 175 0.11 22.35 -6.42
C ASN A 175 -0.42 21.37 -7.47
N ALA A 176 -1.06 21.89 -8.52
CA ALA A 176 -1.70 21.07 -9.56
C ALA A 176 -0.73 20.15 -10.33
N ASP A 177 0.53 20.57 -10.52
CA ASP A 177 1.51 19.74 -11.23
C ASP A 177 2.05 18.63 -10.34
N PHE A 178 2.30 18.94 -9.06
CA PHE A 178 2.66 17.92 -8.08
C PHE A 178 1.52 16.92 -7.88
N ALA A 179 0.29 17.40 -7.74
CA ALA A 179 -0.92 16.58 -7.69
C ALA A 179 -0.99 15.59 -8.85
N LYS A 180 -0.77 16.06 -10.09
CA LYS A 180 -0.75 15.19 -11.28
C LYS A 180 0.35 14.14 -11.21
N ALA A 181 1.55 14.49 -10.72
CA ALA A 181 2.64 13.53 -10.55
C ALA A 181 2.30 12.43 -9.54
N ILE A 182 1.72 12.80 -8.39
CA ILE A 182 1.28 11.84 -7.38
C ILE A 182 0.13 10.99 -7.90
N ILE A 183 -0.82 11.57 -8.64
CA ILE A 183 -1.92 10.81 -9.26
C ILE A 183 -1.38 9.74 -10.22
N GLU A 184 -0.34 10.06 -10.99
CA GLU A 184 0.29 9.11 -11.91
C GLU A 184 0.95 7.94 -11.18
N ILE A 185 1.70 8.23 -10.10
CA ILE A 185 2.29 7.19 -9.23
C ILE A 185 1.19 6.32 -8.67
N CYS A 186 0.19 6.95 -8.05
CA CYS A 186 -0.94 6.27 -7.47
C CYS A 186 -1.64 5.42 -8.51
N ARG A 187 -1.81 5.83 -9.78
CA ARG A 187 -2.49 5.03 -10.82
C ARG A 187 -1.90 3.62 -10.97
N SER A 188 -0.59 3.47 -10.81
CA SER A 188 0.12 2.19 -10.95
C SER A 188 0.00 1.24 -9.76
N ALA A 189 -0.48 1.74 -8.62
CA ALA A 189 -0.49 1.01 -7.35
C ALA A 189 -1.55 -0.11 -7.31
N LYS A 190 -1.26 -1.25 -6.69
CA LYS A 190 -2.30 -2.26 -6.37
C LYS A 190 -3.16 -1.80 -5.19
N ASN A 191 -2.51 -1.27 -4.17
CA ASN A 191 -3.11 -0.84 -2.92
C ASN A 191 -2.88 0.65 -2.68
N LEU A 192 -3.86 1.31 -2.09
CA LEU A 192 -3.78 2.74 -1.77
C LEU A 192 -4.15 2.97 -0.30
N ILE A 193 -3.27 3.64 0.43
CA ILE A 193 -3.51 4.04 1.81
C ILE A 193 -3.57 5.56 1.84
N LEU A 194 -4.76 6.07 2.13
CA LEU A 194 -5.09 7.47 2.08
C LEU A 194 -5.07 8.09 3.48
N PRO A 195 -4.64 9.35 3.60
CA PRO A 195 -4.75 10.08 4.84
C PRO A 195 -6.21 10.50 5.10
N PRO A 196 -6.49 11.08 6.27
CA PRO A 196 -7.60 12.00 6.48
C PRO A 196 -7.98 12.84 5.26
N LEU A 197 -9.28 13.03 5.04
CA LEU A 197 -9.79 13.79 3.89
C LEU A 197 -9.35 15.26 3.95
N ASN A 198 -8.57 15.66 2.95
CA ASN A 198 -8.48 17.06 2.53
C ASN A 198 -9.61 17.30 1.49
N PRO A 199 -10.43 18.35 1.60
CA PRO A 199 -11.41 18.73 0.57
C PRO A 199 -10.82 18.87 -0.85
N GLU A 200 -9.50 19.06 -0.99
CA GLU A 200 -8.79 19.10 -2.27
C GLU A 200 -8.42 17.69 -2.81
N PHE A 201 -8.87 16.61 -2.18
CA PHE A 201 -8.56 15.25 -2.59
C PHE A 201 -9.12 14.95 -4.00
N PRO A 202 -8.28 14.51 -4.96
CA PRO A 202 -8.74 14.22 -6.30
C PRO A 202 -9.53 12.92 -6.32
N THR A 203 -10.85 13.04 -6.44
CA THR A 203 -11.79 11.91 -6.54
C THR A 203 -11.48 10.95 -7.69
N SER A 204 -10.76 11.42 -8.72
CA SER A 204 -10.25 10.59 -9.82
C SER A 204 -9.30 9.48 -9.35
N LEU A 205 -8.68 9.58 -8.16
CA LEU A 205 -7.88 8.49 -7.60
C LEU A 205 -8.71 7.27 -7.21
N LEU A 206 -9.99 7.47 -6.92
CA LEU A 206 -10.90 6.44 -6.44
C LEU A 206 -11.43 5.56 -7.58
N THR A 207 -11.47 6.11 -8.80
CA THR A 207 -12.03 5.44 -9.98
C THR A 207 -11.09 4.39 -10.58
N TYR A 208 -9.84 4.31 -10.13
CA TYR A 208 -8.90 3.30 -10.58
C TYR A 208 -9.17 1.96 -9.89
N LYS A 209 -9.03 0.88 -10.66
CA LYS A 209 -9.10 -0.49 -10.14
C LYS A 209 -8.00 -0.74 -9.13
N ARG A 210 -8.38 -1.07 -7.91
CA ARG A 210 -7.48 -1.47 -6.81
C ARG A 210 -7.77 -2.87 -6.34
N GLU A 211 -6.80 -3.45 -5.65
CA GLU A 211 -7.02 -4.60 -4.79
C GLU A 211 -7.52 -4.11 -3.43
N TYR A 212 -6.82 -3.15 -2.82
CA TYR A 212 -7.17 -2.62 -1.51
C TYR A 212 -7.12 -1.10 -1.42
N VAL A 213 -8.08 -0.51 -0.71
CA VAL A 213 -8.04 0.89 -0.29
C VAL A 213 -8.21 0.96 1.23
N ARG A 214 -7.26 1.63 1.89
CA ARG A 214 -7.40 2.03 3.29
C ARG A 214 -7.57 3.54 3.34
N TRP A 215 -8.53 4.00 4.12
CA TRP A 215 -8.80 5.42 4.32
C TRP A 215 -8.70 5.78 5.79
N GLY A 216 -7.96 6.86 6.06
CA GLY A 216 -7.88 7.48 7.37
C GLY A 216 -6.69 6.96 8.17
N ASN A 217 -6.36 7.71 9.22
CA ASN A 217 -5.35 7.31 10.20
C ASN A 217 -5.97 7.37 11.60
N SER A 218 -5.51 6.52 12.50
CA SER A 218 -6.04 6.37 13.85
C SER A 218 -5.94 7.62 14.75
N VAL A 219 -5.30 8.68 14.26
CA VAL A 219 -4.86 9.82 15.05
C VAL A 219 -5.75 11.06 14.84
N PHE A 220 -6.44 11.20 13.71
CA PHE A 220 -7.13 12.45 13.36
C PHE A 220 -8.66 12.33 13.48
N LYS A 221 -9.25 13.36 14.09
CA LYS A 221 -10.64 13.35 14.56
C LYS A 221 -11.69 13.79 13.53
N ASN A 222 -11.34 14.16 12.29
CA ASN A 222 -12.29 14.81 11.36
C ASN A 222 -12.32 14.18 9.96
N ASP A 223 -12.26 12.86 9.88
CA ASP A 223 -12.16 12.13 8.61
C ASP A 223 -13.57 11.74 8.11
N PHE A 224 -14.33 12.72 7.60
CA PHE A 224 -15.61 12.40 6.96
C PHE A 224 -15.42 12.03 5.50
N ILE A 225 -15.61 10.75 5.18
CA ILE A 225 -15.75 10.31 3.79
C ILE A 225 -17.14 10.66 3.30
N GLU A 226 -17.21 11.51 2.28
CA GLU A 226 -18.45 11.74 1.56
C GLU A 226 -18.89 10.46 0.86
N LEU A 227 -20.19 10.20 0.86
CA LEU A 227 -20.77 9.02 0.20
C LEU A 227 -20.49 9.00 -1.30
N SER A 228 -20.39 10.18 -1.91
CA SER A 228 -19.99 10.37 -3.31
C SER A 228 -18.65 9.67 -3.59
N HIS A 229 -17.69 9.76 -2.67
CA HIS A 229 -16.39 9.11 -2.79
C HIS A 229 -16.49 7.59 -2.76
N LEU A 230 -17.39 7.04 -1.94
CA LEU A 230 -17.58 5.59 -1.85
C LEU A 230 -18.11 5.00 -3.16
N VAL A 231 -19.01 5.71 -3.84
CA VAL A 231 -19.60 5.24 -5.12
C VAL A 231 -18.55 5.09 -6.24
N PHE A 232 -17.48 5.89 -6.20
CA PHE A 232 -16.43 5.85 -7.22
C PHE A 232 -15.37 4.79 -6.98
N LEU A 233 -15.35 4.15 -5.81
CA LEU A 233 -14.35 3.13 -5.49
C LEU A 233 -14.54 1.88 -6.34
N ASP A 234 -13.45 1.43 -6.96
CA ASP A 234 -13.37 0.14 -7.64
C ASP A 234 -12.26 -0.73 -7.00
N CYS A 235 -12.56 -1.32 -5.84
CA CYS A 235 -11.62 -2.12 -5.04
C CYS A 235 -12.21 -3.46 -4.58
N ARG A 236 -11.36 -4.40 -4.15
CA ARG A 236 -11.77 -5.68 -3.54
C ARG A 236 -11.83 -5.60 -2.02
N GLY A 237 -10.92 -4.86 -1.40
CA GLY A 237 -10.94 -4.57 0.03
C GLY A 237 -11.04 -3.07 0.29
N LEU A 238 -11.87 -2.68 1.26
CA LEU A 238 -11.99 -1.30 1.72
C LEU A 238 -11.95 -1.25 3.24
N LYS A 239 -11.01 -0.49 3.81
CA LYS A 239 -10.97 -0.22 5.26
C LYS A 239 -11.04 1.27 5.52
N ILE A 240 -11.92 1.68 6.43
CA ILE A 240 -12.13 3.08 6.80
C ILE A 240 -11.98 3.20 8.31
N HIS A 241 -11.12 4.12 8.74
CA HIS A 241 -11.07 4.56 10.14
C HIS A 241 -11.91 5.83 10.30
N ALA A 242 -13.01 5.73 11.05
CA ALA A 242 -13.93 6.85 11.29
C ALA A 242 -14.01 7.14 12.79
N TYR A 243 -13.40 8.25 13.22
CA TYR A 243 -13.55 8.79 14.55
C TYR A 243 -14.78 9.71 14.53
N HIS A 244 -15.94 9.23 15.01
CA HIS A 244 -17.07 9.96 15.61
C HIS A 244 -18.43 9.29 15.38
N GLU A 245 -19.20 9.16 16.47
CA GLU A 245 -20.64 8.92 16.49
C GLU A 245 -21.44 10.25 16.51
N PRO A 246 -22.72 10.26 16.11
CA PRO A 246 -23.56 9.15 15.60
C PRO A 246 -23.49 8.96 14.07
N SER A 247 -22.56 9.63 13.40
CA SER A 247 -22.39 9.60 11.95
C SER A 247 -21.96 8.25 11.40
N SER A 248 -21.13 7.49 12.12
CA SER A 248 -20.57 6.21 11.68
C SER A 248 -21.63 5.15 11.36
N THR A 249 -22.61 4.97 12.26
CA THR A 249 -23.75 4.04 12.06
C THR A 249 -24.58 4.43 10.84
N ARG A 250 -24.87 5.73 10.68
CA ARG A 250 -25.59 6.25 9.51
C ARG A 250 -24.80 6.07 8.21
N CYS A 251 -23.49 6.33 8.25
CA CYS A 251 -22.59 6.12 7.12
C CYS A 251 -22.59 4.65 6.68
N MET A 252 -22.51 3.71 7.63
CA MET A 252 -22.54 2.29 7.31
C MET A 252 -23.89 1.85 6.73
N ASN A 253 -25.01 2.26 7.33
CA ASN A 253 -26.34 1.97 6.78
C ASN A 253 -26.47 2.46 5.33
N LEU A 254 -25.99 3.68 5.05
CA LEU A 254 -26.06 4.27 3.73
C LEU A 254 -25.10 3.61 2.73
N PHE A 255 -23.90 3.23 3.17
CA PHE A 255 -22.98 2.42 2.41
C PHE A 255 -23.61 1.08 2.01
N LEU A 256 -24.22 0.36 2.95
CA LEU A 256 -24.91 -0.91 2.69
C LEU A 256 -26.06 -0.75 1.70
N LYS A 257 -26.83 0.36 1.79
CA LYS A 257 -27.89 0.68 0.82
C LYS A 257 -27.33 0.91 -0.59
N ILE A 258 -26.21 1.62 -0.70
CA ILE A 258 -25.51 1.88 -1.97
C ILE A 258 -24.95 0.57 -2.56
N TRP A 259 -24.29 -0.26 -1.75
CA TRP A 259 -23.79 -1.57 -2.16
C TRP A 259 -24.93 -2.50 -2.59
N LYS A 260 -26.02 -2.59 -1.81
CA LYS A 260 -27.22 -3.39 -2.15
C LYS A 260 -27.84 -2.96 -3.48
N ALA A 261 -27.73 -1.68 -3.85
CA ALA A 261 -28.19 -1.17 -5.14
C ALA A 261 -27.28 -1.57 -6.33
N GLY A 262 -26.15 -2.23 -6.08
CA GLY A 262 -25.23 -2.75 -7.10
C GLY A 262 -24.02 -1.86 -7.39
N ALA A 263 -23.70 -0.93 -6.50
CA ALA A 263 -22.46 -0.15 -6.56
C ALA A 263 -21.27 -0.95 -5.97
N ILE A 264 -20.04 -0.61 -6.38
CA ILE A 264 -18.79 -1.21 -5.86
C ILE A 264 -18.78 -2.76 -5.99
N ARG A 265 -19.07 -3.29 -7.18
CA ARG A 265 -19.29 -4.73 -7.41
C ARG A 265 -18.07 -5.62 -7.20
N ARG A 266 -16.86 -5.06 -7.24
CA ARG A 266 -15.62 -5.83 -6.99
C ARG A 266 -15.33 -6.03 -5.51
N LEU A 267 -16.09 -5.38 -4.62
CA LEU A 267 -15.87 -5.43 -3.19
C LEU A 267 -16.12 -6.83 -2.65
N GLU A 268 -15.11 -7.38 -1.99
CA GLU A 268 -15.11 -8.66 -1.29
C GLU A 268 -15.11 -8.46 0.23
N TYR A 269 -14.50 -7.37 0.70
CA TYR A 269 -14.34 -7.08 2.11
C TYR A 269 -14.46 -5.58 2.39
N PHE A 270 -15.22 -5.23 3.41
CA PHE A 270 -15.30 -3.88 3.94
C PHE A 270 -15.19 -3.88 5.46
N CYS A 271 -14.41 -2.94 6.00
CA CYS A 271 -14.26 -2.74 7.43
C CYS A 271 -14.37 -1.26 7.78
N LEU A 272 -15.33 -0.93 8.64
CA LEU A 272 -15.44 0.38 9.25
C LEU A 272 -15.02 0.27 10.72
N VAL A 273 -13.91 0.94 11.06
CA VAL A 273 -13.42 1.06 12.44
C VAL A 273 -14.06 2.31 13.04
N VAL A 274 -14.79 2.14 14.14
CA VAL A 274 -15.54 3.19 14.82
C VAL A 274 -15.15 3.24 16.28
N THR A 275 -14.78 4.40 16.78
CA THR A 275 -14.61 4.61 18.22
C THR A 275 -15.95 4.99 18.85
N GLY A 276 -16.35 4.30 19.92
CA GLY A 276 -17.59 4.58 20.67
C GLY A 276 -18.47 3.34 20.89
N THR A 277 -19.71 3.44 20.46
CA THR A 277 -20.79 2.45 20.50
C THR A 277 -21.35 2.25 19.09
N VAL A 278 -21.79 1.04 18.79
CA VAL A 278 -22.41 0.70 17.50
C VAL A 278 -23.79 0.13 17.75
N ASP A 279 -24.82 0.76 17.19
CA ASP A 279 -26.16 0.19 17.15
C ASP A 279 -26.37 -0.58 15.85
N ILE A 280 -26.19 -1.90 15.92
CA ILE A 280 -26.41 -2.80 14.78
C ILE A 280 -27.83 -2.72 14.21
N LYS A 281 -28.85 -2.38 15.03
CA LYS A 281 -30.22 -2.24 14.52
C LYS A 281 -30.33 -1.03 13.61
N ALA A 282 -29.68 0.08 13.97
CA ALA A 282 -29.62 1.27 13.14
C ALA A 282 -28.75 1.06 11.89
N VAL A 283 -27.66 0.27 11.97
CA VAL A 283 -26.88 -0.15 10.79
C VAL A 283 -27.74 -0.92 9.79
N LEU A 284 -28.60 -1.83 10.26
CA LEU A 284 -29.44 -2.70 9.43
C LEU A 284 -30.84 -2.11 9.14
N GLU A 285 -31.09 -0.87 9.54
CA GLU A 285 -32.42 -0.27 9.41
C GLU A 285 -32.83 -0.16 7.93
N TYR A 286 -34.04 -0.66 7.63
CA TYR A 286 -34.61 -0.76 6.29
C TYR A 286 -33.82 -1.67 5.32
N LEU A 287 -32.98 -2.56 5.83
CA LEU A 287 -32.34 -3.61 5.04
C LEU A 287 -32.98 -4.95 5.38
N GLU A 288 -33.45 -5.66 4.35
CA GLU A 288 -33.79 -7.07 4.47
C GLU A 288 -32.54 -7.86 4.82
N HIS A 289 -32.57 -8.55 5.96
CA HIS A 289 -31.44 -9.30 6.48
C HIS A 289 -31.90 -10.58 7.18
N THR A 290 -31.03 -11.58 7.20
CA THR A 290 -31.24 -12.83 7.94
C THR A 290 -30.12 -13.00 8.96
N LYS A 291 -30.48 -13.12 10.24
CA LYS A 291 -29.50 -13.41 11.29
C LYS A 291 -29.10 -14.89 11.19
N GLN A 292 -27.80 -15.14 11.08
CA GLN A 292 -27.24 -16.49 11.02
C GLN A 292 -26.91 -17.03 12.42
N PRO A 293 -27.01 -18.35 12.64
CA PRO A 293 -26.61 -18.97 13.88
C PRO A 293 -25.09 -18.89 14.06
N HIS A 294 -24.62 -18.80 15.30
CA HIS A 294 -23.19 -18.61 15.60
C HIS A 294 -22.34 -19.84 15.21
N GLU A 295 -22.96 -21.01 15.18
CA GLU A 295 -22.35 -22.28 14.78
C GLU A 295 -22.01 -22.31 13.29
N LEU A 296 -22.65 -21.46 12.48
CA LEU A 296 -22.34 -21.36 11.06
C LEU A 296 -21.01 -20.64 10.85
N CYS A 297 -20.02 -21.38 10.37
CA CYS A 297 -18.69 -20.87 10.05
C CYS A 297 -18.51 -20.74 8.54
N ARG A 298 -17.93 -19.64 8.08
CA ARG A 298 -17.60 -19.40 6.67
C ARG A 298 -16.23 -18.73 6.57
N THR A 299 -15.43 -19.15 5.62
CA THR A 299 -14.10 -18.58 5.40
C THR A 299 -14.18 -17.48 4.34
N PHE A 300 -13.65 -16.30 4.67
CA PHE A 300 -13.60 -15.15 3.78
C PHE A 300 -12.18 -14.60 3.65
N LYS A 301 -11.93 -13.91 2.53
CA LYS A 301 -10.70 -13.13 2.36
C LYS A 301 -10.84 -11.80 3.10
N VAL A 302 -9.88 -11.51 3.97
CA VAL A 302 -9.78 -10.29 4.76
C VAL A 302 -8.54 -9.52 4.33
N PHE A 303 -8.66 -8.21 4.25
CA PHE A 303 -7.56 -7.33 3.87
C PHE A 303 -6.99 -6.64 5.11
N GLY A 304 -5.72 -6.90 5.38
CA GLY A 304 -4.93 -6.30 6.46
C GLY A 304 -4.65 -4.82 6.25
N ASP A 305 -3.92 -4.24 7.21
CA ASP A 305 -3.66 -2.80 7.28
C ASP A 305 -2.75 -2.24 6.16
N ASP A 306 -2.03 -3.13 5.50
CA ASP A 306 -1.09 -2.93 4.39
C ASP A 306 -1.59 -3.52 3.07
N GLY A 307 -2.77 -4.14 3.08
CA GLY A 307 -3.37 -4.84 1.93
C GLY A 307 -2.97 -6.31 1.80
N GLU A 308 -2.28 -6.89 2.79
CA GLU A 308 -2.12 -8.35 2.86
C GLU A 308 -3.48 -9.03 2.94
N VAL A 309 -3.61 -10.18 2.27
CA VAL A 309 -4.87 -10.92 2.21
C VAL A 309 -4.73 -12.21 3.01
N THR A 310 -5.61 -12.40 3.98
CA THR A 310 -5.67 -13.60 4.81
C THR A 310 -7.04 -14.24 4.72
N ASP A 311 -7.08 -15.57 4.81
CA ASP A 311 -8.33 -16.31 4.98
C ASP A 311 -8.72 -16.25 6.46
N THR A 312 -9.96 -15.84 6.75
CA THR A 312 -10.49 -15.68 8.11
C THR A 312 -11.82 -16.40 8.23
N ASP A 313 -11.95 -17.23 9.24
CA ASP A 313 -13.19 -17.90 9.60
C ASP A 313 -14.11 -16.95 10.37
N VAL A 314 -15.31 -16.75 9.83
CA VAL A 314 -16.34 -15.85 10.37
C VAL A 314 -17.54 -16.69 10.81
N HIS A 315 -17.97 -16.44 12.04
CA HIS A 315 -19.06 -17.16 12.70
C HIS A 315 -20.32 -16.29 12.82
N GLY A 316 -21.45 -16.79 12.32
CA GLY A 316 -22.75 -16.12 12.40
C GLY A 316 -22.84 -14.82 11.59
N GLY A 317 -23.39 -13.76 12.21
CA GLY A 317 -23.58 -12.45 11.59
C GLY A 317 -24.96 -12.24 10.96
N TYR A 318 -25.08 -11.23 10.11
CA TYR A 318 -26.31 -10.83 9.43
C TYR A 318 -26.11 -10.85 7.93
N ASP A 319 -26.79 -11.76 7.23
CA ASP A 319 -26.71 -11.84 5.77
C ASP A 319 -27.64 -10.81 5.13
N VAL A 320 -27.11 -10.02 4.21
CA VAL A 320 -27.83 -9.02 3.40
C VAL A 320 -27.63 -9.36 1.92
N LYS A 321 -28.74 -9.49 1.17
CA LYS A 321 -28.71 -9.79 -0.27
C LYS A 321 -28.77 -8.51 -1.11
N ALA A 322 -27.80 -8.31 -2.00
CA ALA A 322 -27.78 -7.26 -3.01
C ALA A 322 -28.79 -7.54 -4.14
N ARG A 323 -29.04 -6.54 -4.98
CA ARG A 323 -29.98 -6.63 -6.10
C ARG A 323 -29.56 -7.66 -7.16
N ASP A 324 -28.26 -7.86 -7.35
CA ASP A 324 -27.68 -8.80 -8.30
C ASP A 324 -27.54 -10.22 -7.73
N GLY A 325 -28.05 -10.46 -6.52
CA GLY A 325 -28.04 -11.77 -5.88
C GLY A 325 -26.83 -12.01 -4.99
N LEU A 326 -25.81 -11.14 -5.01
CA LEU A 326 -24.68 -11.23 -4.09
C LEU A 326 -25.17 -11.18 -2.64
N VAL A 327 -24.58 -12.01 -1.79
CA VAL A 327 -24.85 -12.00 -0.35
C VAL A 327 -23.63 -11.46 0.35
N ALA A 328 -23.83 -10.61 1.36
CA ALA A 328 -22.78 -10.20 2.28
C ALA A 328 -23.17 -10.51 3.71
N THR A 329 -22.21 -11.00 4.50
CA THR A 329 -22.36 -11.21 5.94
C THR A 329 -21.83 -9.99 6.67
N ILE A 330 -22.65 -9.39 7.53
CA ILE A 330 -22.29 -8.25 8.38
C ILE A 330 -21.97 -8.74 9.79
N LEU A 331 -20.82 -8.33 10.33
CA LEU A 331 -20.38 -8.61 11.68
C LEU A 331 -20.09 -7.30 12.42
N VAL A 332 -20.38 -7.28 13.72
CA VAL A 332 -19.96 -6.19 14.61
C VAL A 332 -19.13 -6.80 15.72
N THR A 333 -17.88 -6.40 15.81
CA THR A 333 -16.89 -6.95 16.73
C THR A 333 -16.34 -5.84 17.61
N GLU A 334 -16.34 -6.06 18.92
CA GLU A 334 -15.69 -5.20 19.90
C GLU A 334 -14.20 -5.57 19.96
N ILE A 335 -13.30 -4.61 19.72
CA ILE A 335 -11.84 -4.86 19.62
C ILE A 335 -11.10 -4.44 20.90
N GLY A 336 -11.82 -3.89 21.88
CA GLY A 336 -11.31 -3.53 23.19
C GLY A 336 -10.86 -2.07 23.29
N ILE A 337 -10.16 -1.77 24.39
CA ILE A 337 -9.79 -0.39 24.80
C ILE A 337 -8.54 0.05 24.04
N THR A 338 -8.60 1.22 23.42
CA THR A 338 -7.41 1.83 22.79
C THR A 338 -6.29 2.08 23.81
N PRO A 339 -5.00 1.95 23.44
CA PRO A 339 -3.88 2.22 24.36
C PRO A 339 -3.86 3.63 24.96
N ASN A 340 -4.60 4.57 24.37
CA ASN A 340 -4.53 6.00 24.67
C ASN A 340 -5.81 6.59 25.30
N GLY A 341 -6.79 5.79 25.72
CA GLY A 341 -7.98 6.32 26.39
C GLY A 341 -9.10 5.29 26.64
N PRO A 342 -10.18 5.66 27.36
CA PRO A 342 -11.24 4.75 27.78
C PRO A 342 -12.22 4.37 26.67
N PHE A 343 -11.89 4.63 25.41
CA PHE A 343 -12.80 4.39 24.31
C PHE A 343 -12.60 2.99 23.72
N TYR A 344 -13.72 2.30 23.51
CA TYR A 344 -13.77 1.03 22.79
C TYR A 344 -13.76 1.30 21.29
N ASP A 345 -12.91 0.57 20.57
CA ASP A 345 -12.98 0.49 19.11
C ASP A 345 -13.89 -0.69 18.72
N TRP A 346 -14.82 -0.38 17.83
CA TRP A 346 -15.71 -1.34 17.20
C TRP A 346 -15.35 -1.49 15.74
N HIS A 347 -15.37 -2.72 15.27
CA HIS A 347 -15.29 -3.04 13.86
C HIS A 347 -16.68 -3.40 13.36
N ILE A 348 -17.13 -2.72 12.31
CA ILE A 348 -18.28 -3.16 11.52
C ILE A 348 -17.73 -3.71 10.20
N GLU A 349 -17.84 -5.01 10.04
CA GLU A 349 -17.24 -5.74 8.93
C GLU A 349 -18.33 -6.28 8.01
N MET A 350 -18.05 -6.26 6.72
CA MET A 350 -18.89 -6.82 5.67
C MET A 350 -18.04 -7.73 4.81
N PHE A 351 -18.44 -8.99 4.72
CA PHE A 351 -17.79 -10.02 3.92
C PHE A 351 -18.72 -10.41 2.77
N VAL A 352 -18.33 -10.11 1.54
CA VAL A 352 -19.13 -10.47 0.36
C VAL A 352 -18.79 -11.89 -0.04
N HIS A 353 -19.82 -12.71 -0.18
CA HIS A 353 -19.65 -14.09 -0.62
C HIS A 353 -19.15 -14.07 -2.06
N PRO A 354 -18.11 -14.85 -2.39
CA PRO A 354 -17.80 -15.09 -3.80
C PRO A 354 -19.07 -15.61 -4.46
N ILE A 355 -19.38 -15.17 -5.68
CA ILE A 355 -20.51 -15.69 -6.47
C ILE A 355 -20.26 -17.19 -6.62
N ALA A 356 -20.81 -17.99 -5.72
CA ALA A 356 -21.20 -19.33 -6.04
C ALA A 356 -22.35 -19.14 -7.03
N ILE A 357 -22.09 -19.43 -8.30
CA ILE A 357 -23.15 -19.80 -9.23
C ILE A 357 -24.06 -20.73 -8.42
N GLU A 358 -25.30 -20.30 -8.20
CA GLU A 358 -26.22 -21.00 -7.31
C GLU A 358 -26.20 -22.49 -7.66
N LEU A 359 -25.75 -23.30 -6.71
CA LEU A 359 -26.21 -24.67 -6.61
C LEU A 359 -27.69 -24.56 -6.23
N GLU A 360 -28.55 -24.28 -7.23
CA GLU A 360 -29.90 -24.81 -7.23
C GLU A 360 -29.77 -26.33 -7.34
N VAL A 361 -29.54 -27.00 -6.21
CA VAL A 361 -29.89 -28.41 -6.09
C VAL A 361 -31.27 -28.48 -5.46
N ASP A 362 -32.25 -27.95 -6.20
CA ASP A 362 -33.62 -28.41 -6.11
C ASP A 362 -33.96 -29.09 -7.44
N GLY A 363 -33.64 -30.38 -7.50
CA GLY A 363 -34.34 -31.35 -8.34
C GLY A 363 -34.19 -31.20 -9.86
N PHE A 364 -33.01 -31.45 -10.41
CA PHE A 364 -32.94 -32.11 -11.73
C PHE A 364 -31.82 -33.15 -11.76
N ALA A 365 -32.26 -34.41 -11.84
CA ALA A 365 -31.41 -35.54 -12.12
C ALA A 365 -30.85 -35.42 -13.54
N GLY A 366 -29.53 -35.54 -13.64
CA GLY A 366 -28.83 -35.96 -14.85
C GLY A 366 -28.56 -34.85 -15.84
N LEU A 367 -27.33 -34.31 -15.79
CA LEU A 367 -26.48 -34.08 -16.96
C LEU A 367 -25.04 -33.97 -16.45
N THR A 368 -24.17 -34.87 -16.90
CA THR A 368 -22.77 -34.99 -16.50
C THR A 368 -21.88 -33.99 -17.24
N LEU A 369 -20.81 -33.58 -16.55
CA LEU A 369 -19.89 -32.49 -16.86
C LEU A 369 -18.89 -32.80 -17.99
N GLU A 370 -19.31 -33.46 -19.07
CA GLU A 370 -18.43 -33.86 -20.19
C GLU A 370 -18.64 -33.09 -21.51
N GLU A 371 -19.63 -32.20 -21.63
CA GLU A 371 -19.96 -31.55 -22.91
C GLU A 371 -19.49 -30.09 -23.04
N THR A 372 -18.40 -29.68 -22.39
CA THR A 372 -17.86 -28.32 -22.60
C THR A 372 -16.34 -28.22 -22.58
N ARG A 373 -15.69 -29.05 -23.41
CA ARG A 373 -14.31 -28.82 -23.87
C ARG A 373 -14.24 -28.68 -25.38
#